data_AF-A0A3E1Q7Q5-F1
#
_entry.id   AF-A0A3E1Q7Q5-F1
#
_cell.length_a   1.000
_cell.length_b   1.000
_cell.length_c   1.000
_cell.angle_alpha   90.00
_cell.angle_beta   90.00
_cell.angle_gamma   90.00
#
_symmetry.space_group_name_H-M   'P 1'
#
loop_
_entity.id
_entity.type
_entity.pdbx_description
1 polymer ?
#
loop_
_entity_poly.entity_id
_entity_poly.type
_entity_poly.pdbx_seq_one_letter_code
_entity_poly.pdbx_strand_id
1 'polypeptide(L)'
;MKPITLLLTILVLVSCNKDDENTSTDRNFKFEFTAASGWTLVNEQGEDTYVGYYQKEDYKINFDYGRLAFDKIDSIYNTSDLLYYEELIIDGSRAKITKEDRIDGIRLSAYIDKGDGENKNRIYTFNTSNDQIFINMVKSHKFK
;
A
#
# COMPACT_ATOMS: atom_id res chain seq x y z
N MET A 1 -35.88 29.70 35.90
CA MET A 1 -35.20 28.49 35.38
C MET A 1 -33.70 28.76 35.40
N LYS A 2 -32.91 27.88 36.01
CA LYS A 2 -31.50 28.15 36.38
C LYS A 2 -30.59 28.12 35.14
N PRO A 3 -29.66 29.08 34.97
CA PRO A 3 -28.81 29.21 33.77
C PRO A 3 -27.69 28.16 33.66
N ILE A 4 -27.70 27.12 34.50
CA ILE A 4 -26.60 26.16 34.61
C ILE A 4 -26.74 25.01 33.58
N THR A 5 -27.91 24.81 33.00
CA THR A 5 -28.16 23.68 32.09
C THR A 5 -27.71 23.93 30.64
N LEU A 6 -27.37 25.17 30.27
CA LEU A 6 -26.97 25.52 28.90
C LEU A 6 -25.47 25.34 28.63
N LEU A 7 -24.64 25.14 29.66
CA LEU A 7 -23.19 25.01 29.51
C LEU A 7 -22.74 23.59 29.16
N LEU A 8 -23.59 22.58 29.36
CA LEU A 8 -23.22 21.17 29.11
C LEU A 8 -23.40 20.74 27.64
N THR A 9 -24.11 21.52 26.82
CA THR A 9 -24.40 21.17 25.42
C THR A 9 -23.31 21.63 24.44
N ILE A 10 -22.40 22.51 24.85
CA ILE A 10 -21.32 23.03 24.00
C ILE A 10 -20.07 22.13 24.04
N LEU A 11 -19.89 21.32 25.09
CA LEU A 11 -18.73 20.43 25.25
C LEU A 11 -18.77 19.17 24.38
N VAL A 12 -19.88 18.85 23.73
CA VAL A 12 -20.01 17.66 22.86
C VAL A 12 -19.64 17.97 21.39
N LEU A 13 -19.54 19.25 21.01
CA LEU A 13 -19.17 19.65 19.64
C LEU A 13 -17.67 19.87 19.45
N VAL A 14 -16.86 19.74 20.51
CA VAL A 14 -15.40 19.57 20.40
C VAL A 14 -15.08 18.06 20.34
N SER A 15 -15.96 17.29 19.71
CA SER A 15 -15.57 15.98 19.17
C SER A 15 -14.47 16.27 18.16
N CYS A 16 -13.27 15.84 18.50
CA CYS A 16 -12.08 15.90 17.67
C CYS A 16 -12.44 15.58 16.22
N ASN A 17 -12.41 16.59 15.34
CA ASN A 17 -11.88 16.38 14.00
C ASN A 17 -10.42 15.97 14.22
N LYS A 18 -10.18 14.69 14.47
CA LYS A 18 -8.92 14.10 14.06
C LYS A 18 -8.98 14.14 12.55
N ASP A 19 -8.54 15.25 12.00
CA ASP A 19 -7.88 15.20 10.71
C ASP A 19 -6.81 14.13 10.92
N ASP A 20 -7.00 12.95 10.33
CA ASP A 20 -6.02 11.89 10.37
C ASP A 20 -4.74 12.50 9.78
N GLU A 21 -3.85 12.93 10.67
CA GLU A 21 -2.56 13.50 10.33
C GLU A 21 -1.79 12.36 9.66
N ASN A 22 -1.89 12.31 8.34
CA ASN A 22 -0.99 11.57 7.46
C ASN A 22 0.42 12.08 7.76
N THR A 23 1.06 11.47 8.75
CA THR A 23 2.41 11.79 9.16
C THR A 23 3.31 11.26 8.06
N SER A 24 3.82 12.19 7.23
CA SER A 24 4.92 11.90 6.33
C SER A 24 6.09 11.41 7.19
N THR A 25 6.38 10.11 7.11
CA THR A 25 7.58 9.55 7.74
C THR A 25 8.58 9.28 6.64
N ASP A 26 9.83 9.70 6.80
CA ASP A 26 10.85 9.48 5.76
C ASP A 26 11.27 8.01 5.61
N ARG A 27 10.76 7.11 6.45
CA ARG A 27 11.23 5.73 6.51
C ARG A 27 10.12 4.71 6.77
N ASN A 28 9.94 3.81 5.82
CA ASN A 28 9.17 2.58 6.00
C ASN A 28 9.99 1.60 6.85
N PHE A 29 9.40 1.09 7.93
CA PHE A 29 10.09 0.20 8.88
C PHE A 29 9.87 -1.29 8.61
N LYS A 30 8.99 -1.63 7.66
CA LYS A 30 8.66 -3.01 7.30
C LYS A 30 9.43 -3.50 6.08
N PHE A 31 9.70 -2.60 5.16
CA PHE A 31 10.45 -2.87 3.94
C PHE A 31 11.11 -1.59 3.40
N GLU A 32 11.87 -1.72 2.33
CA GLU A 32 12.43 -0.59 1.59
C GLU A 32 12.37 -0.80 0.08
N PHE A 33 12.34 0.31 -0.63
CA PHE A 33 12.58 0.38 -2.07
C PHE A 33 13.84 1.19 -2.31
N THR A 34 14.87 0.59 -2.88
CA THR A 34 16.08 1.35 -3.23
C THR A 34 15.77 2.38 -4.32
N ALA A 35 14.84 2.09 -5.22
CA ALA A 35 14.45 2.99 -6.31
C ALA A 35 13.48 4.13 -5.89
N ALA A 36 13.01 4.17 -4.65
CA ALA A 36 12.11 5.22 -4.15
C ALA A 36 12.83 6.45 -3.59
N SER A 37 14.13 6.62 -3.87
CA SER A 37 14.86 7.81 -3.44
C SER A 37 14.17 9.09 -3.95
N GLY A 38 13.82 9.99 -3.02
CA GLY A 38 13.11 11.24 -3.31
C GLY A 38 11.59 11.11 -3.47
N TRP A 39 11.00 9.95 -3.14
CA TRP A 39 9.54 9.80 -3.03
C TRP A 39 9.11 10.09 -1.59
N THR A 40 7.95 10.73 -1.44
CA THR A 40 7.31 10.94 -0.13
C THR A 40 6.58 9.67 0.28
N LEU A 41 6.85 9.17 1.48
CA LEU A 41 6.11 8.07 2.08
C LEU A 41 4.97 8.64 2.94
N VAL A 42 3.76 8.19 2.67
CA VAL A 42 2.58 8.46 3.47
C VAL A 42 2.06 7.14 4.04
N ASN A 43 1.97 7.07 5.37
CA ASN A 43 1.35 5.94 6.04
C ASN A 43 -0.14 6.24 6.22
N GLU A 44 -0.97 5.25 5.95
CA GLU A 44 -2.41 5.31 6.19
C GLU A 44 -2.78 4.34 7.32
N GLN A 45 -3.94 4.56 7.94
CA GLN A 45 -4.46 3.64 8.94
C GLN A 45 -5.16 2.46 8.26
N GLY A 46 -4.63 1.25 8.43
CA GLY A 46 -5.32 0.00 8.12
C GLY A 46 -5.95 -0.58 9.39
N GLU A 47 -6.98 -1.41 9.24
CA GLU A 47 -7.60 -2.11 10.38
C GLU A 47 -6.59 -3.07 11.04
N ASP A 48 -5.96 -3.92 10.22
CA ASP A 48 -5.04 -4.99 10.67
C ASP A 48 -3.76 -5.09 9.81
N THR A 49 -3.53 -4.10 8.93
CA THR A 49 -2.39 -4.08 8.01
C THR A 49 -1.68 -2.74 8.05
N TYR A 50 -0.38 -2.76 7.78
CA TYR A 50 0.38 -1.54 7.56
C TYR A 50 0.22 -1.14 6.09
N VAL A 51 -0.56 -0.09 5.86
CA VAL A 51 -0.91 0.39 4.54
C VAL A 51 -0.38 1.80 4.32
N GLY A 52 -0.25 2.19 3.06
CA GLY A 52 0.17 3.53 2.69
C GLY A 52 0.58 3.60 1.24
N TYR A 53 1.34 4.64 0.91
CA TYR A 53 1.84 4.83 -0.43
C TYR A 53 3.13 5.64 -0.48
N TYR A 54 3.89 5.41 -1.54
CA TYR A 54 4.94 6.30 -1.97
C TYR A 54 4.41 7.20 -3.08
N GLN A 55 4.68 8.50 -2.99
CA GLN A 55 4.27 9.48 -3.99
C GLN A 55 5.47 10.28 -4.50
N LYS A 56 5.48 10.54 -5.80
CA LYS A 56 6.37 11.50 -6.44
C LYS A 56 5.62 12.18 -7.58
N GLU A 57 5.42 13.50 -7.47
CA GLU A 57 4.60 14.25 -8.42
C GLU A 57 3.21 13.60 -8.53
N ASP A 58 2.79 13.22 -9.74
CA ASP A 58 1.51 12.57 -10.02
C ASP A 58 1.58 11.03 -9.92
N TYR A 59 2.75 10.45 -9.63
CA TYR A 59 2.90 9.00 -9.45
C TYR A 59 2.60 8.59 -8.02
N LYS A 60 1.70 7.62 -7.87
CA LYS A 60 1.36 6.99 -6.60
C LYS A 60 1.56 5.47 -6.68
N ILE A 61 2.32 4.92 -5.73
CA ILE A 61 2.53 3.48 -5.56
C ILE A 61 2.06 3.11 -4.16
N ASN A 62 0.91 2.46 -4.08
CA ASN A 62 0.28 2.02 -2.85
C ASN A 62 0.91 0.70 -2.38
N PHE A 63 0.80 0.43 -1.08
CA PHE A 63 1.19 -0.84 -0.51
C PHE A 63 0.25 -1.26 0.61
N ASP A 64 0.09 -2.57 0.75
CA ASP A 64 -0.48 -3.25 1.91
C ASP A 64 0.57 -4.25 2.41
N TYR A 65 0.96 -4.14 3.68
CA TYR A 65 1.90 -5.06 4.31
C TYR A 65 1.28 -5.77 5.51
N GLY A 66 1.60 -7.05 5.64
CA GLY A 66 1.22 -7.91 6.75
C GLY A 66 0.45 -9.15 6.28
N ARG A 67 0.10 -10.02 7.22
CA ARG A 67 -0.56 -11.30 6.97
C ARG A 67 -1.79 -11.21 6.06
N LEU A 68 -2.55 -10.12 6.15
CA LEU A 68 -3.79 -9.87 5.41
C LEU A 68 -3.60 -9.05 4.12
N ALA A 69 -2.37 -8.72 3.72
CA ALA A 69 -2.10 -7.99 2.48
C ALA A 69 -2.61 -8.75 1.23
N PHE A 70 -2.54 -10.08 1.27
CA PHE A 70 -3.17 -11.01 0.33
C PHE A 70 -3.24 -12.41 0.94
N ASP A 71 -4.11 -13.28 0.40
CA ASP A 71 -4.33 -14.63 0.91
C ASP A 71 -3.07 -15.51 0.81
N LYS A 72 -2.73 -16.00 -0.39
CA LYS A 72 -1.54 -16.84 -0.63
C LYS A 72 -0.90 -16.47 -1.95
N ILE A 73 0.43 -16.50 -2.03
CA ILE A 73 1.11 -16.24 -3.31
C ILE A 73 0.71 -17.26 -4.38
N ASP A 74 0.34 -18.48 -3.98
CA ASP A 74 -0.12 -19.55 -4.87
C ASP A 74 -1.53 -19.33 -5.42
N SER A 75 -2.36 -18.46 -4.80
CA SER A 75 -3.68 -18.11 -5.34
C SER A 75 -3.62 -17.01 -6.39
N ILE A 76 -2.45 -16.41 -6.63
CA ILE A 76 -2.20 -15.48 -7.73
C ILE A 76 -1.67 -16.29 -8.91
N TYR A 77 -2.45 -16.49 -9.96
CA TYR A 77 -2.06 -17.31 -11.11
C TYR A 77 -2.39 -16.63 -12.42
N ASN A 78 -1.72 -17.05 -13.49
CA ASN A 78 -1.92 -16.51 -14.82
C ASN A 78 -3.31 -16.91 -15.34
N THR A 79 -4.16 -15.93 -15.63
CA THR A 79 -5.47 -16.13 -16.26
C THR A 79 -5.50 -15.47 -17.63
N SER A 80 -6.48 -15.84 -18.46
CA SER A 80 -6.68 -15.21 -19.78
C SER A 80 -6.95 -13.71 -19.71
N ASP A 81 -7.39 -13.22 -18.55
CA ASP A 81 -7.86 -11.86 -18.36
C ASP A 81 -6.74 -10.93 -17.88
N LEU A 82 -5.55 -11.48 -17.60
CA LEU A 82 -4.38 -10.69 -17.27
C LEU A 82 -3.73 -10.13 -18.55
N LEU A 83 -3.45 -8.83 -18.52
CA LEU A 83 -2.66 -8.15 -19.54
C LEU A 83 -1.16 -8.48 -19.42
N TYR A 84 -0.72 -8.88 -18.23
CA TYR A 84 0.67 -9.23 -17.93
C TYR A 84 0.75 -10.14 -16.70
N TYR A 85 1.68 -11.08 -16.72
CA TYR A 85 2.01 -11.96 -15.61
C TYR A 85 3.50 -12.31 -15.62
N GLU A 86 4.19 -12.12 -14.50
CA GLU A 86 5.59 -12.52 -14.30
C GLU A 86 5.73 -13.17 -12.91
N GLU A 87 6.35 -14.36 -12.85
CA GLU A 87 6.83 -14.94 -11.59
C GLU A 87 8.34 -14.69 -11.47
N LEU A 88 8.78 -14.32 -10.28
CA LEU A 88 10.18 -14.00 -10.05
C LEU A 88 10.55 -14.16 -8.56
N ILE A 89 11.84 -14.02 -8.28
CA ILE A 89 12.38 -13.96 -6.91
C ILE A 89 12.90 -12.54 -6.67
N ILE A 90 12.43 -11.90 -5.59
CA ILE A 90 12.86 -10.56 -5.18
C ILE A 90 13.46 -10.68 -3.79
N ASP A 91 14.75 -10.39 -3.66
CA ASP A 91 15.50 -10.48 -2.38
C ASP A 91 15.29 -11.84 -1.67
N GLY A 92 15.36 -12.92 -2.44
CA GLY A 92 15.17 -14.29 -1.95
C GLY A 92 13.70 -14.69 -1.67
N SER A 93 12.75 -13.76 -1.80
CA SER A 93 11.32 -14.00 -1.56
C SER A 93 10.57 -14.32 -2.85
N ARG A 94 9.51 -15.13 -2.77
CA ARG A 94 8.67 -15.45 -3.93
C ARG A 94 7.86 -14.22 -4.30
N ALA A 95 7.85 -13.88 -5.59
CA ALA A 95 7.11 -12.72 -6.06
C ALA A 95 6.35 -13.01 -7.35
N LYS A 96 5.24 -12.29 -7.53
CA LYS A 96 4.43 -12.30 -8.75
C LYS A 96 4.02 -10.89 -9.11
N ILE A 97 4.11 -10.52 -10.39
CA ILE A 97 3.63 -9.23 -10.91
C ILE A 97 2.49 -9.50 -11.87
N THR A 98 1.36 -8.83 -11.68
CA THR A 98 0.16 -8.95 -12.52
C THR A 98 -0.29 -7.59 -13.02
N LYS A 99 -0.81 -7.53 -14.25
CA LYS A 99 -1.53 -6.37 -14.78
C LYS A 99 -2.93 -6.78 -15.19
N GLU A 100 -3.93 -6.10 -14.66
CA GLU A 100 -5.35 -6.41 -14.82
C GLU A 100 -6.07 -5.21 -15.42
N ASP A 101 -6.99 -5.45 -16.35
CA ASP A 101 -8.01 -4.47 -16.72
C ASP A 101 -9.21 -4.63 -15.78
N ARG A 102 -9.67 -3.54 -15.17
CA ARG A 102 -10.72 -3.55 -14.15
C ARG A 102 -11.71 -2.41 -14.41
N ILE A 103 -12.86 -2.48 -13.75
CA ILE A 103 -13.90 -1.43 -13.85
C ILE A 103 -13.40 -0.06 -13.38
N ASP A 104 -12.44 -0.03 -12.45
CA ASP A 104 -11.78 1.16 -11.91
C ASP A 104 -10.49 1.55 -12.66
N GLY A 105 -10.20 0.86 -13.78
CA GLY A 105 -9.05 1.10 -14.64
C GLY A 105 -8.01 -0.02 -14.57
N ILE A 106 -6.84 0.25 -15.17
CA ILE A 106 -5.77 -0.72 -15.25
C ILE A 106 -5.00 -0.74 -13.94
N ARG A 107 -4.88 -1.91 -13.31
CA ARG A 107 -4.10 -2.08 -12.08
C ARG A 107 -2.88 -2.95 -12.33
N LEU A 108 -1.72 -2.42 -11.97
CA LEU A 108 -0.46 -3.17 -11.94
C LEU A 108 -0.15 -3.48 -10.47
N SER A 109 -0.04 -4.76 -10.13
CA SER A 109 0.18 -5.25 -8.77
C SER A 109 1.41 -6.14 -8.70
N ALA A 110 2.11 -6.08 -7.58
CA ALA A 110 3.17 -6.99 -7.20
C ALA A 110 2.85 -7.61 -5.85
N TYR A 111 2.98 -8.92 -5.77
CA TYR A 111 2.75 -9.71 -4.57
C TYR A 111 4.09 -10.32 -4.18
N ILE A 112 4.58 -10.03 -2.98
CA ILE A 112 5.87 -10.51 -2.48
C ILE A 112 5.62 -11.24 -1.15
N ASP A 113 6.02 -12.51 -1.09
CA ASP A 113 5.81 -13.39 0.06
C ASP A 113 7.15 -13.92 0.58
N LYS A 114 7.46 -13.59 1.84
CA LYS A 114 8.65 -14.10 2.53
C LYS A 114 8.55 -15.60 2.85
N GLY A 115 7.34 -16.17 2.79
CA GLY A 115 7.07 -17.58 3.04
C GLY A 115 6.86 -17.95 4.51
N ASP A 116 6.80 -16.96 5.40
CA ASP A 116 6.59 -17.17 6.85
C ASP A 116 5.13 -16.97 7.30
N GLY A 117 4.23 -16.64 6.37
CA GLY A 117 2.80 -16.42 6.62
C GLY A 117 2.43 -15.06 7.21
N GLU A 118 3.42 -14.26 7.63
CA GLU A 118 3.22 -12.97 8.31
C GLU A 118 3.74 -11.79 7.47
N ASN A 119 4.89 -11.98 6.82
CA ASN A 119 5.58 -10.98 6.01
C ASN A 119 5.17 -11.11 4.54
N LYS A 120 4.04 -10.48 4.23
CA LYS A 120 3.52 -10.34 2.87
C LYS A 120 3.45 -8.86 2.51
N ASN A 121 3.76 -8.53 1.26
CA ASN A 121 3.62 -7.18 0.74
C ASN A 121 2.89 -7.21 -0.60
N ARG A 122 1.80 -6.47 -0.69
CA ARG A 122 1.12 -6.17 -1.94
C ARG A 122 1.42 -4.74 -2.30
N ILE A 123 2.05 -4.51 -3.44
CA ILE A 123 2.41 -3.17 -3.93
C ILE A 123 1.63 -2.96 -5.21
N TYR A 124 0.99 -1.81 -5.41
CA TYR A 124 0.14 -1.60 -6.58
C TYR A 124 0.00 -0.15 -6.99
N THR A 125 -0.22 0.06 -8.28
CA THR A 125 -0.52 1.35 -8.88
C THR A 125 -1.68 1.23 -9.87
N PHE A 126 -2.39 2.32 -10.09
CA PHE A 126 -3.52 2.40 -11.01
C PHE A 126 -3.17 3.32 -12.17
N ASN A 127 -3.57 2.92 -13.38
CA ASN A 127 -3.51 3.74 -14.59
C ASN A 127 -2.13 4.39 -14.81
N THR A 128 -1.05 3.71 -14.43
CA THR A 128 0.31 4.24 -14.60
C THR A 128 0.61 4.41 -16.09
N SER A 129 1.16 5.57 -16.44
CA SER A 129 1.66 5.83 -17.80
C SER A 129 2.99 5.13 -18.08
N ASN A 130 3.65 4.60 -17.04
CA ASN A 130 4.97 3.99 -17.13
C ASN A 130 5.09 2.80 -16.17
N ASP A 131 4.77 1.61 -16.66
CA ASP A 131 4.90 0.34 -15.93
C ASP A 131 6.34 0.10 -15.43
N GLN A 132 7.36 0.56 -16.18
CA GLN A 132 8.75 0.27 -15.87
C GLN A 132 9.21 0.93 -14.56
N ILE A 133 8.66 2.11 -14.22
CA ILE A 133 8.95 2.75 -12.92
C ILE A 133 8.47 1.87 -11.78
N PHE A 134 7.24 1.36 -11.87
CA PHE A 134 6.68 0.45 -10.88
C PHE A 134 7.49 -0.86 -10.79
N ILE A 135 7.77 -1.49 -11.93
CA ILE A 135 8.52 -2.76 -11.99
C ILE A 135 9.92 -2.58 -11.39
N ASN A 136 10.62 -1.48 -11.70
CA ASN A 136 11.92 -1.18 -11.11
C ASN A 136 11.84 -0.95 -9.60
N MET A 137 10.80 -0.27 -9.12
CA MET A 137 10.58 -0.06 -7.68
C MET A 137 10.38 -1.39 -6.96
N VAL A 138 9.46 -2.21 -7.47
CA VAL A 138 9.16 -3.54 -6.93
C VAL A 138 10.38 -4.45 -6.96
N LYS A 139 11.12 -4.51 -8.06
CA LYS A 139 12.34 -5.35 -8.18
C LYS A 139 13.46 -4.90 -7.23
N SER A 140 13.39 -3.67 -6.70
CA SER A 140 14.31 -3.15 -5.68
C SER A 140 13.84 -3.37 -4.23
N HIS A 141 12.70 -4.04 -4.04
CA HIS A 141 12.11 -4.31 -2.72
C HIS A 141 13.02 -5.20 -1.88
N LYS A 142 13.09 -4.88 -0.59
CA LYS A 142 13.72 -5.71 0.44
C LYS A 142 12.89 -5.67 1.72
N PHE A 143 12.66 -6.82 2.33
CA PHE A 143 12.09 -6.86 3.69
C PHE A 143 13.15 -6.40 4.70
N LYS A 144 12.71 -5.76 5.79
CA LYS A 144 13.56 -5.41 6.92
C LYS A 144 13.50 -6.44 8.04
#